data_AF-A0A7R9AGF9-F1
#
_entry.id   AF-A0A7R9AGF9-F1
#
_cell.length_a   1.000
_cell.length_b   1.000
_cell.length_c   1.000
_cell.angle_alpha   90.00
_cell.angle_beta   90.00
_cell.angle_gamma   90.00
#
_symmetry.space_group_name_H-M   'P 1'
#
loop_
_entity.id
_entity.type
_entity.pdbx_description
1 polymer ?
#
loop_
_entity_poly.entity_id
_entity_poly.type
_entity_poly.pdbx_seq_one_letter_code
_entity_poly.pdbx_strand_id
1 'polypeptide(L)'
;FRESAWIDLSENEISVLREEPFRPILEKIREIDLNDNPVVCDCTMAWIVLNPEFLAKVKGSCTDGTDFQDLDPIDFQNCHDRFP
;
A
#
# COMPACT_ATOMS: atom_id res chain seq x y z
N PHE A 1 19.88 -17.74 -6.23
CA PHE A 1 19.95 -16.65 -5.24
C PHE A 1 18.73 -15.77 -5.44
N ARG A 2 17.74 -15.79 -4.54
CA ARG A 2 16.61 -14.84 -4.58
C ARG A 2 16.98 -13.69 -3.65
N GLU A 3 17.53 -12.63 -4.22
CA GLU A 3 17.79 -11.40 -3.44
C GLU A 3 16.47 -10.91 -2.83
N SER A 4 16.52 -10.60 -1.55
CA SER A 4 15.44 -9.91 -0.85
C SER A 4 15.52 -8.45 -1.26
N ALA A 5 14.72 -8.02 -2.24
CA ALA A 5 14.65 -6.61 -2.56
C ALA A 5 13.72 -5.91 -1.55
N TRP A 6 14.28 -4.99 -0.77
CA TRP A 6 13.55 -3.99 0.01
C TRP A 6 13.59 -2.65 -0.72
N ILE A 7 12.59 -1.80 -0.51
CA ILE A 7 12.62 -0.40 -0.96
C ILE A 7 12.23 0.47 0.22
N ASP A 8 13.04 1.49 0.49
CA ASP A 8 12.76 2.50 1.50
C ASP A 8 12.27 3.77 0.81
N LEU A 9 11.00 4.12 1.02
CA LEU A 9 10.38 5.38 0.62
C LEU A 9 9.88 6.15 1.85
N SER A 10 10.41 5.86 3.04
CA SER A 10 10.05 6.57 4.26
C SER A 10 10.40 8.06 4.17
N GLU A 11 9.74 8.90 4.98
CA GLU A 11 9.99 10.34 5.08
C GLU A 11 9.83 11.10 3.73
N ASN A 12 8.78 10.75 2.97
CA ASN A 12 8.42 11.44 1.72
C ASN A 12 7.01 12.05 1.81
N GLU A 13 6.54 12.64 0.70
CA GLU A 13 5.20 13.25 0.59
C GLU A 13 4.20 12.37 -0.19
N ILE A 14 4.36 11.05 -0.16
CA ILE A 14 3.48 10.12 -0.87
C ILE A 14 2.12 10.10 -0.18
N SER A 15 1.09 10.57 -0.88
CA SER A 15 -0.27 10.62 -0.34
C SER A 15 -1.22 9.59 -0.93
N VAL A 16 -0.87 8.97 -2.06
CA VAL A 16 -1.74 8.03 -2.78
C VAL A 16 -0.91 6.90 -3.38
N LEU A 17 -1.31 5.66 -3.11
CA LEU A 17 -0.67 4.45 -3.65
C LEU A 17 -1.47 3.91 -4.84
N ARG A 18 -1.29 4.51 -6.02
CA ARG A 18 -1.98 4.04 -7.24
C ARG A 18 -1.42 2.71 -7.73
N GLU A 19 -2.30 1.87 -8.29
CA GLU A 19 -1.92 0.55 -8.76
C GLU A 19 -0.84 0.56 -9.85
N GLU A 20 -0.99 1.40 -10.87
CA GLU A 20 -0.15 1.39 -12.07
C GLU A 20 1.36 1.51 -11.77
N PRO A 21 1.84 2.47 -10.95
CA PRO A 21 3.26 2.56 -10.62
C PRO A 21 3.73 1.51 -9.60
N PHE A 22 2.89 1.12 -8.64
CA PHE A 22 3.32 0.33 -7.49
C PHE A 22 3.16 -1.19 -7.70
N ARG A 23 2.18 -1.66 -8.49
CA ARG A 23 1.96 -3.10 -8.72
C ARG A 23 3.21 -3.82 -9.28
N PRO A 24 3.87 -3.33 -10.36
CA PRO A 24 5.05 -4.01 -10.90
C PRO A 24 6.23 -4.07 -9.92
N ILE A 25 6.24 -3.15 -8.94
CA ILE A 25 7.24 -3.11 -7.87
C ILE A 25 6.90 -4.19 -6.84
N LEU A 26 5.68 -4.17 -6.28
CA LEU A 26 5.21 -5.11 -5.26
C LEU A 26 5.25 -6.57 -5.71
N GLU A 27 5.14 -6.86 -7.01
CA GLU A 27 5.30 -8.20 -7.58
C GLU A 27 6.75 -8.75 -7.46
N LYS A 28 7.75 -7.87 -7.39
CA LYS A 28 9.18 -8.25 -7.44
C LYS A 28 9.88 -8.15 -6.10
N ILE A 29 9.41 -7.26 -5.23
CA ILE A 29 10.05 -6.97 -3.94
C ILE A 29 9.42 -7.80 -2.80
N ARG A 30 10.13 -7.81 -1.67
CA ARG A 30 9.66 -8.41 -0.42
C ARG A 30 8.96 -7.40 0.46
N GLU A 31 9.42 -6.15 0.46
CA GLU A 31 8.92 -5.14 1.39
C GLU A 31 9.19 -3.74 0.86
N ILE A 32 8.24 -2.84 1.09
CA ILE A 32 8.37 -1.40 0.90
C ILE A 32 8.05 -0.68 2.22
N ASP A 33 8.94 0.22 2.62
CA ASP A 33 8.74 1.10 3.76
C ASP A 33 8.17 2.45 3.28
N LEU A 34 7.00 2.83 3.80
CA LEU A 34 6.28 4.08 3.54
C LEU A 34 6.01 4.84 4.84
N ASN A 35 6.73 4.53 5.93
CA ASN A 35 6.59 5.28 7.18
C ASN A 35 6.83 6.78 6.95
N ASP A 36 6.20 7.62 7.77
CA ASP A 36 6.32 9.08 7.69
C ASP A 36 5.91 9.68 6.33
N ASN A 37 4.92 9.06 5.66
CA ASN A 37 4.25 9.62 4.48
C ASN A 37 2.78 9.93 4.78
N PRO A 38 2.20 10.99 4.20
CA PRO A 38 0.80 11.36 4.41
C PRO A 38 -0.17 10.52 3.55
N VAL A 39 -0.11 9.19 3.66
CA VAL A 39 -0.90 8.27 2.83
C VAL A 39 -2.39 8.29 3.22
N VAL A 40 -3.26 8.59 2.27
CA VAL A 40 -4.71 8.53 2.45
C VAL A 40 -5.20 7.11 2.15
N CYS A 41 -5.72 6.41 3.15
CA CYS A 41 -6.24 5.05 3.03
C CYS A 41 -7.71 5.03 2.61
N ASP A 42 -7.99 5.55 1.40
CA ASP A 42 -9.30 5.49 0.78
C ASP A 42 -9.38 4.38 -0.29
N CYS A 43 -10.43 4.39 -1.10
CA CYS A 43 -10.61 3.41 -2.17
C CYS A 43 -9.46 3.34 -3.20
N THR A 44 -8.58 4.33 -3.28
CA THR A 44 -7.38 4.26 -4.14
C THR A 44 -6.37 3.21 -3.65
N MET A 45 -6.42 2.83 -2.37
CA MET A 45 -5.57 1.80 -1.76
C MET A 45 -6.23 0.41 -1.77
N ALA A 46 -7.47 0.28 -2.25
CA ALA A 46 -8.22 -0.98 -2.21
C ALA A 46 -7.49 -2.16 -2.86
N TRP A 47 -6.75 -1.94 -3.95
CA TRP A 47 -5.98 -2.99 -4.63
C TRP A 47 -4.84 -3.58 -3.78
N ILE A 48 -4.35 -2.84 -2.77
CA ILE A 48 -3.39 -3.33 -1.77
C ILE A 48 -4.14 -4.04 -0.65
N VAL A 49 -5.16 -3.40 -0.06
CA VAL A 49 -5.87 -3.93 1.13
C VAL A 49 -6.63 -5.22 0.81
N LEU A 50 -7.26 -5.29 -0.38
CA LEU A 50 -7.96 -6.49 -0.84
C LEU A 50 -7.02 -7.62 -1.27
N ASN A 51 -5.71 -7.38 -1.33
CA ASN A 51 -4.71 -8.40 -1.61
C ASN A 51 -3.78 -8.60 -0.39
N PRO A 52 -4.03 -9.63 0.43
CA PRO A 52 -3.23 -9.89 1.63
C PRO A 52 -1.72 -10.05 1.37
N GLU A 53 -1.33 -10.55 0.19
CA GLU A 53 0.09 -10.67 -0.18
C GLU A 53 0.74 -9.31 -0.45
N PHE A 54 -0.02 -8.33 -0.95
CA PHE A 54 0.47 -6.97 -1.13
C PHE A 54 0.44 -6.18 0.16
N LEU A 55 -0.64 -6.34 0.96
CA LEU A 55 -0.75 -5.71 2.27
C LEU A 55 0.42 -6.11 3.19
N ALA A 56 0.80 -7.39 3.21
CA ALA A 56 1.92 -7.88 4.01
C ALA A 56 3.30 -7.33 3.59
N LYS A 57 3.41 -6.71 2.40
CA LYS A 57 4.66 -6.14 1.88
C LYS A 57 4.78 -4.64 2.12
N VAL A 58 3.71 -3.95 2.49
CA VAL A 58 3.72 -2.49 2.71
C VAL A 58 3.79 -2.20 4.21
N LYS A 59 4.70 -1.32 4.60
CA LYS A 59 4.79 -0.79 5.98
C LYS A 59 4.49 0.69 5.99
N GLY A 60 3.74 1.14 6.97
CA GLY A 60 3.35 2.55 7.11
C GLY A 60 1.98 2.68 7.74
N SER A 61 1.52 3.93 7.81
CA SER A 61 0.24 4.27 8.40
C SER A 61 -0.50 5.28 7.54
N CYS A 62 -1.82 5.31 7.72
CA CYS A 62 -2.72 6.27 7.12
C CYS A 62 -2.53 7.65 7.77
N THR A 63 -2.98 8.71 7.10
CA THR A 63 -2.95 10.08 7.63
C THR A 63 -3.68 10.26 8.96
N ASP A 64 -4.62 9.36 9.29
CA ASP A 64 -5.35 9.36 10.57
C ASP A 64 -4.63 8.57 11.68
N GLY A 65 -3.48 7.97 11.38
CA GLY A 65 -2.66 7.18 12.30
C GLY A 65 -2.94 5.68 12.29
N THR A 66 -3.92 5.19 11.51
CA THR A 66 -4.21 3.75 11.39
C THR A 66 -3.05 3.04 10.71
N ASP A 67 -2.53 1.95 11.30
CA ASP A 67 -1.50 1.13 10.64
C ASP A 67 -2.10 0.40 9.42
N PHE A 68 -1.33 0.26 8.34
CA PHE A 68 -1.82 -0.45 7.16
C PHE A 68 -2.27 -1.89 7.48
N GLN A 69 -1.59 -2.58 8.39
CA GLN A 69 -1.93 -3.95 8.77
C GLN A 69 -3.22 -4.06 9.58
N ASP A 70 -3.70 -2.94 10.13
CA ASP A 70 -4.94 -2.86 10.92
C ASP A 70 -6.16 -2.49 10.05
N LEU A 71 -5.99 -2.24 8.75
CA LEU A 71 -7.09 -1.96 7.83
C LEU A 71 -7.96 -3.21 7.60
N ASP A 72 -9.28 -3.08 7.78
CA ASP A 72 -10.22 -4.17 7.50
C ASP A 72 -10.56 -4.21 6.00
N PRO A 73 -10.25 -5.30 5.27
CA PRO A 73 -10.60 -5.43 3.86
C PRO A 73 -12.09 -5.26 3.56
N ILE A 74 -12.98 -5.50 4.53
CA ILE A 74 -14.43 -5.28 4.39
C ILE A 74 -14.75 -3.83 4.03
N ASP A 75 -14.02 -2.86 4.59
CA ASP A 75 -14.24 -1.43 4.33
C ASP A 75 -13.91 -1.04 2.89
N PHE A 76 -13.13 -1.88 2.18
CA PHE A 76 -12.66 -1.65 0.81
C PHE A 76 -13.42 -2.49 -0.24
N GLN A 77 -14.28 -3.43 0.16
CA GLN A 77 -14.99 -4.35 -0.76
C GLN A 77 -15.94 -3.65 -1.74
N ASN A 78 -16.49 -2.49 -1.34
CA ASN A 78 -17.43 -1.72 -2.15
C ASN A 78 -16.77 -0.53 -2.87
N CYS A 79 -15.45 -0.51 -2.93
CA CYS A 79 -14.74 0.41 -3.79
C CYS A 79 -15.00 0.02 -5.25
N HIS A 80 -16.09 0.55 -5.81
CA HIS A 80 -16.35 0.45 -7.24
C HIS A 80 -15.12 0.97 -7.97
N ASP A 81 -14.65 0.19 -8.94
CA ASP A 81 -13.52 0.48 -9.83
C ASP A 81 -13.62 1.92 -10.33
N ARG A 82 -13.06 2.86 -9.57
CA ARG A 82 -13.10 4.28 -9.90
C ARG A 82 -11.80 4.66 -10.56
N PHE A 83 -11.40 3.86 -11.54
CA PHE A 83 -10.45 4.27 -12.56
C PHE A 83 -10.89 3.65 -13.91
N PRO A 84 -11.30 4.46 -14.90
CA PRO A 84 -11.21 4.08 -16.31
C PRO A 84 -9.76 3.97 -16.77
#